data_AF-A0A848IA07-F1
#
_entry.id   AF-A0A848IA07-F1
#
_cell.length_a   1.000
_cell.length_b   1.000
_cell.length_c   1.000
_cell.angle_alpha   90.00
_cell.angle_beta   90.00
_cell.angle_gamma   90.00
#
_symmetry.space_group_name_H-M   'P 1'
#
loop_
_entity.id
_entity.type
_entity.pdbx_description
1 polymer ?
#
loop_
_entity_poly.entity_id
_entity_poly.type
_entity_poly.pdbx_seq_one_letter_code
_entity_poly.pdbx_strand_id
1 'polypeptide(L)'
;MQLVTVTHPFHPYTGQQGECIARRGNRSGKRWLLRFADGRICPVPPQWTDATPPDLEVTAVARRALCSFSDLLELSDLVALLMSRKRVTGAKARKDNYAASVKGITPHSPWGLR
;
A
#
# COMPACT_ATOMS: atom_id res chain seq x y z
N MET A 1 -27.97 -23.58 7.50
CA MET A 1 -26.71 -23.25 6.80
C MET A 1 -27.06 -22.45 5.57
N GLN A 2 -26.36 -21.33 5.29
CA GLN A 2 -26.69 -20.44 4.17
C GLN A 2 -25.69 -20.66 3.04
N LEU A 3 -26.18 -20.98 1.83
CA LEU A 3 -25.38 -20.98 0.61
C LEU A 3 -25.34 -19.57 0.04
N VAL A 4 -24.18 -19.17 -0.46
CA VAL A 4 -23.99 -17.88 -1.15
C VAL A 4 -23.09 -18.06 -2.35
N THR A 5 -23.33 -17.26 -3.38
CA THR A 5 -22.52 -17.22 -4.59
C THR A 5 -21.49 -16.11 -4.47
N VAL A 6 -20.23 -16.39 -4.79
CA VAL A 6 -19.22 -15.32 -4.88
C VAL A 6 -19.40 -14.56 -6.19
N THR A 7 -19.61 -13.25 -6.11
CA THR A 7 -19.92 -12.39 -7.25
C THR A 7 -18.74 -11.55 -7.73
N HIS A 8 -17.71 -11.36 -6.90
CA HIS A 8 -16.60 -10.47 -7.22
C HIS A 8 -15.65 -11.08 -8.27
N PRO A 9 -15.24 -10.37 -9.34
CA PRO A 9 -14.54 -10.95 -10.50
C PRO A 9 -13.10 -11.43 -10.24
N PHE A 10 -12.46 -10.92 -9.17
CA PHE A 10 -11.06 -11.24 -8.85
C PHE A 10 -10.91 -12.36 -7.81
N HIS A 11 -11.97 -13.08 -7.46
CA HIS A 11 -11.91 -14.15 -6.48
C HIS A 11 -11.70 -15.51 -7.18
N PRO A 12 -10.89 -16.44 -6.67
CA PRO A 12 -10.70 -17.76 -7.32
C PRO A 12 -12.00 -18.56 -7.49
N TYR A 13 -12.98 -18.32 -6.61
CA TYR A 13 -14.28 -18.99 -6.61
C TYR A 13 -15.42 -18.13 -7.19
N THR A 14 -15.12 -17.11 -8.00
CA THR A 14 -16.17 -16.32 -8.66
C THR A 14 -17.17 -17.22 -9.41
N GLY A 15 -18.46 -16.96 -9.22
CA GLY A 15 -19.56 -17.74 -9.79
C GLY A 15 -19.86 -19.06 -9.06
N GLN A 16 -19.06 -19.44 -8.06
CA GLN A 16 -19.27 -20.67 -7.31
C GLN A 16 -20.03 -20.42 -6.01
N GLN A 17 -20.79 -21.43 -5.59
CA GLN A 17 -21.49 -21.43 -4.30
C GLN A 17 -20.61 -21.96 -3.18
N GLY A 18 -20.62 -21.25 -2.06
CA GLY A 18 -19.98 -21.67 -0.82
C GLY A 18 -20.97 -21.68 0.34
N GLU A 19 -20.80 -22.63 1.25
CA GLU A 19 -21.59 -22.73 2.46
C GLU A 19 -21.01 -21.83 3.55
N CYS A 20 -21.81 -20.88 4.05
CA CYS A 20 -21.42 -20.02 5.15
C CYS A 20 -21.44 -20.79 6.47
N ILE A 21 -20.25 -21.12 6.96
CA ILE A 21 -20.06 -21.87 8.21
C ILE A 21 -19.88 -20.96 9.43
N ALA A 22 -19.46 -19.70 9.23
CA ALA A 22 -19.30 -18.73 10.30
C ALA A 22 -19.22 -17.29 9.79
N ARG A 23 -19.52 -16.33 10.66
CA ARG A 23 -19.38 -14.89 10.40
C ARG A 23 -18.50 -14.27 11.47
N ARG A 24 -17.53 -13.46 11.06
CA ARG A 24 -16.59 -12.77 11.96
C ARG A 24 -16.45 -11.31 11.53
N GLY A 25 -16.09 -10.43 12.47
CA GLY A 25 -15.81 -9.03 12.20
C GLY A 25 -14.59 -8.57 12.97
N ASN A 26 -13.80 -7.70 12.37
CA ASN A 26 -12.69 -7.00 13.03
C ASN A 26 -12.62 -5.55 12.54
N ARG A 27 -11.58 -4.81 12.93
CA ARG A 27 -11.36 -3.42 12.47
C ARG A 27 -11.27 -3.28 10.93
N SER A 28 -10.95 -4.36 10.22
CA SER A 28 -10.88 -4.42 8.75
C SER A 28 -12.23 -4.79 8.09
N GLY A 29 -13.30 -4.95 8.87
CA GLY A 29 -14.66 -5.20 8.37
C GLY A 29 -15.19 -6.60 8.66
N LYS A 30 -16.39 -6.88 8.12
CA LYS A 30 -17.08 -8.17 8.26
C LYS A 30 -16.51 -9.18 7.25
N ARG A 31 -16.43 -10.45 7.65
CA ARG A 31 -15.97 -11.59 6.84
C ARG A 31 -16.85 -12.82 7.09
N TRP A 32 -17.22 -13.50 6.01
CA TRP A 32 -17.94 -14.77 6.05
C TRP A 32 -16.95 -15.89 5.73
N LEU A 33 -16.93 -16.94 6.54
CA LEU A 33 -16.15 -18.13 6.27
C LEU A 33 -17.01 -19.05 5.39
N LEU A 34 -16.62 -19.19 4.13
CA LEU A 34 -17.31 -20.01 3.14
C LEU A 34 -16.54 -21.30 2.90
N ARG A 35 -17.23 -22.44 2.97
CA ARG A 35 -16.72 -23.75 2.56
C ARG A 35 -17.18 -24.05 1.14
N PHE A 36 -16.25 -24.31 0.23
CA PHE A 36 -16.54 -24.68 -1.16
C PHE A 36 -16.57 -26.20 -1.36
N ALA A 37 -16.99 -26.63 -2.55
CA ALA A 37 -17.10 -28.05 -2.90
C ALA A 37 -15.77 -28.81 -2.83
N ASP A 38 -14.64 -28.13 -3.03
CA ASP A 38 -13.29 -28.67 -2.87
C ASP A 38 -12.85 -28.80 -1.39
N GLY A 39 -13.75 -28.50 -0.44
CA GLY A 39 -13.51 -28.55 1.00
C GLY A 39 -12.72 -27.37 1.55
N ARG A 40 -12.24 -26.43 0.71
CA ARG A 40 -11.49 -25.28 1.17
C ARG A 40 -12.41 -24.26 1.84
N ILE A 41 -11.87 -23.62 2.87
CA ILE A 41 -12.57 -22.58 3.63
C ILE A 41 -11.87 -21.24 3.37
N CYS A 42 -12.61 -20.26 2.86
CA CYS A 42 -12.08 -18.93 2.57
C CYS A 42 -12.87 -17.82 3.28
N PRO A 43 -12.19 -16.79 3.83
CA PRO A 43 -12.85 -15.60 4.37
C PRO A 43 -13.23 -14.62 3.25
N VAL A 44 -14.50 -14.58 2.90
CA VAL A 44 -15.05 -13.73 1.84
C VAL A 44 -15.77 -12.52 2.46
N PRO A 45 -15.52 -11.29 1.99
CA PRO A 45 -16.33 -10.14 2.40
C PRO A 45 -17.80 -10.30 1.97
N PRO A 46 -18.79 -9.89 2.77
CA PRO A 46 -20.20 -10.02 2.40
C PRO A 46 -20.55 -9.33 1.08
N GLN A 47 -19.91 -8.20 0.79
CA GLN A 47 -20.11 -7.45 -0.46
C GLN A 47 -19.54 -8.14 -1.71
N TRP A 48 -18.81 -9.24 -1.54
CA TRP A 48 -18.32 -10.09 -2.63
C TRP A 48 -19.23 -11.29 -2.87
N THR A 49 -20.39 -11.35 -2.20
CA THR A 49 -21.37 -12.40 -2.40
C THR A 49 -22.72 -11.83 -2.82
N ASP A 50 -23.59 -12.69 -3.33
CA ASP A 50 -24.99 -12.39 -3.65
C ASP A 50 -25.87 -12.12 -2.41
N ALA A 51 -25.36 -12.39 -1.20
CA ALA A 51 -26.11 -12.18 0.03
C ALA A 51 -26.17 -10.72 0.48
N THR A 52 -25.34 -9.85 -0.08
CA THR A 52 -25.46 -8.40 0.10
C THR A 52 -25.96 -7.82 -1.21
N PRO A 53 -27.10 -7.10 -1.23
CA PRO A 53 -27.50 -6.39 -2.45
C PRO A 53 -26.34 -5.47 -2.87
N PRO A 54 -26.02 -5.38 -4.17
CA PRO A 54 -24.97 -4.50 -4.62
C PRO A 54 -25.27 -3.09 -4.13
N ASP A 55 -24.41 -2.55 -3.27
CA ASP A 55 -24.51 -1.17 -2.88
C ASP A 55 -24.35 -0.35 -4.16
N LEU A 56 -25.35 0.48 -4.49
CA LEU A 56 -25.34 1.34 -5.67
C LEU A 56 -24.09 2.24 -5.70
N GLU A 57 -23.49 2.51 -4.52
CA GLU A 57 -22.22 3.20 -4.40
C GLU A 57 -20.99 2.35 -4.78
N VAL A 58 -20.99 1.03 -4.55
CA VAL A 58 -19.87 0.13 -4.91
C VAL A 58 -19.83 -0.10 -6.42
N THR A 59 -20.98 -0.14 -7.09
CA THR A 59 -21.06 -0.11 -8.56
C THR A 59 -20.46 1.20 -9.12
N ALA A 60 -20.54 2.31 -8.36
CA ALA A 60 -19.90 3.57 -8.71
C ALA A 60 -18.37 3.59 -8.39
N VAL A 61 -17.82 2.64 -7.62
CA VAL A 61 -16.37 2.55 -7.37
C VAL A 61 -15.60 2.06 -8.60
N ALA A 62 -16.24 1.35 -9.54
CA ALA A 62 -15.68 1.12 -10.87
C ALA A 62 -15.36 2.45 -11.61
N ARG A 63 -15.90 3.57 -11.12
CA ARG A 63 -15.64 4.95 -11.59
C ARG A 63 -14.78 5.78 -10.61
N ARG A 64 -14.26 5.21 -9.53
CA ARG A 64 -13.40 5.88 -8.53
C ARG A 64 -11.92 5.51 -8.65
N ALA A 65 -11.46 5.01 -9.79
CA ALA A 65 -10.03 5.08 -10.07
C ALA A 65 -9.69 6.56 -10.28
N LEU A 66 -8.94 7.16 -9.34
CA LEU A 66 -8.45 8.55 -9.48
C LEU A 66 -7.59 8.73 -10.73
N CYS A 67 -7.01 7.63 -11.19
CA CYS A 67 -6.08 7.54 -12.29
C CYS A 67 -6.14 6.12 -12.89
N SER A 68 -6.04 6.03 -14.21
CA SER A 68 -5.86 4.78 -14.96
C SER A 68 -4.48 4.15 -14.66
N PHE A 69 -4.27 2.89 -15.06
CA PHE A 69 -2.95 2.27 -15.01
C PHE A 69 -1.91 3.04 -15.83
N SER A 70 -2.32 3.62 -16.97
CA SER A 70 -1.48 4.54 -17.77
C SER A 70 -0.98 5.72 -16.95
N ASP A 71 -1.89 6.35 -16.22
CA ASP A 71 -1.62 7.55 -15.43
C ASP A 71 -0.65 7.24 -14.27
N LEU A 72 -0.68 6.01 -13.74
CA LEU A 72 0.29 5.55 -12.74
C LEU A 72 1.69 5.36 -13.33
N LEU A 73 1.81 4.90 -14.58
CA LEU A 73 3.09 4.81 -15.28
C LEU A 73 3.66 6.20 -15.57
N GLU A 74 2.82 7.11 -16.09
CA GLU A 74 3.22 8.50 -16.33
C GLU A 74 3.65 9.20 -15.03
N LEU A 75 2.95 8.95 -13.92
CA LEU A 75 3.33 9.48 -12.61
C LEU A 75 4.70 8.93 -12.16
N SER A 76 4.95 7.63 -12.37
CA SER A 76 6.24 7.01 -12.05
C SER A 76 7.39 7.67 -12.81
N ASP A 77 7.21 7.89 -14.12
CA ASP A 77 8.21 8.54 -14.97
C ASP A 77 8.47 9.98 -14.55
N LEU A 78 7.42 10.73 -14.20
CA LEU A 78 7.54 12.09 -13.69
C LEU A 78 8.32 12.13 -12.38
N VAL A 79 8.05 11.22 -11.44
CA VAL A 79 8.79 11.12 -10.18
C VAL A 79 10.27 10.82 -10.45
N ALA A 80 10.57 9.88 -11.36
CA ALA A 80 11.94 9.54 -11.74
C ALA A 80 12.69 10.74 -12.32
N LEU A 81 12.03 11.51 -13.20
CA LEU A 81 12.58 12.75 -13.78
C LEU A 81 12.85 13.82 -12.72
N LEU A 82 11.93 14.01 -11.77
CA LEU A 82 12.11 14.99 -10.69
C LEU A 82 13.25 14.58 -9.76
N MET A 83 13.39 13.28 -9.48
CA MET A 83 14.50 12.75 -8.70
C MET A 83 15.85 12.92 -9.39
N SER A 84 15.94 12.68 -10.71
CA SER A 84 17.18 12.88 -11.46
C SER A 84 17.56 14.36 -11.52
N ARG A 85 16.60 15.26 -11.75
CA ARG A 85 16.82 16.71 -11.74
C ARG A 85 17.32 17.22 -10.37
N LYS A 86 16.79 16.68 -9.26
CA LYS A 86 17.26 17.01 -7.90
C LYS A 86 18.73 16.61 -7.68
N ARG A 87 19.20 15.53 -8.31
CA ARG A 87 20.63 15.13 -8.25
C ARG A 87 21.51 16.09 -9.05
N VAL A 88 21.03 16.58 -10.19
CA VAL A 88 21.75 17.57 -11.02
C VAL A 88 21.86 18.92 -10.31
N THR A 89 20.80 19.39 -9.65
CA THR A 89 20.83 20.67 -8.90
C THR A 89 21.45 20.57 -7.51
N GLY A 90 21.46 19.38 -6.91
CA GLY A 90 22.16 19.08 -5.66
C GLY A 90 23.68 18.94 -5.79
N ALA A 91 24.21 18.92 -7.02
CA ALA A 91 25.64 18.89 -7.32
C ALA A 91 26.31 20.28 -7.31
N LYS A 92 25.70 21.30 -6.69
CA LYS A 92 26.47 22.46 -6.25
C LYS A 92 27.35 21.97 -5.10
N ALA A 93 28.64 21.77 -5.39
CA ALA A 93 29.65 21.21 -4.48
C ALA A 93 29.35 21.61 -3.03
N ARG A 94 28.97 20.63 -2.21
CA ARG A 94 28.88 20.87 -0.76
C ARG A 94 30.23 21.42 -0.35
N LYS A 95 30.25 22.67 0.13
CA LYS A 95 31.47 23.30 0.63
C LYS A 95 32.07 22.34 1.67
N ASP A 96 33.28 21.88 1.41
CA ASP A 96 33.93 20.89 2.25
C ASP A 96 33.97 21.36 3.71
N ASN A 97 33.81 20.40 4.63
CA ASN A 97 33.83 20.68 6.06
C ASN A 97 35.20 21.25 6.44
N TYR A 98 35.23 22.55 6.70
CA TYR A 98 36.40 23.31 7.18
C TYR A 98 36.88 22.87 8.58
N ALA A 99 36.22 21.89 9.21
CA ALA A 99 36.58 21.36 10.51
C ALA A 99 37.97 20.71 10.55
N ALA A 100 38.51 20.27 9.40
CA ALA A 100 39.86 19.71 9.32
C ALA A 100 40.96 20.76 9.60
N SER A 101 40.73 22.04 9.32
CA SER A 101 41.72 23.12 9.53
C SER A 101 41.61 23.81 10.89
N VAL A 102 40.64 23.44 11.74
CA VAL A 102 40.43 24.09 13.06
C VAL A 102 41.53 23.75 14.06
N LYS A 103 42.32 22.69 13.82
CA LYS A 103 43.39 22.27 14.74
C LYS A 103 44.61 23.21 14.78
N GLY A 104 44.73 24.18 13.88
CA GLY A 104 45.87 25.10 13.83
C GLY A 104 45.74 26.37 14.66
N ILE A 105 44.55 26.70 15.18
CA ILE A 105 44.29 28.01 15.82
C ILE A 105 44.14 27.88 17.34
N THR A 106 44.11 26.66 17.90
CA THR A 106 44.04 26.50 19.36
C THR A 106 45.38 26.91 19.97
N PRO A 107 45.43 27.95 20.84
CA PRO A 107 46.66 28.28 21.55
C PRO A 107 47.05 27.10 22.44
N HIS A 108 48.33 26.71 22.42
CA HIS A 108 48.82 25.72 23.38
C HIS A 108 48.68 26.30 24.80
N SER A 109 47.84 25.66 25.62
CA SER A 109 47.72 25.96 27.04
C SER A 109 49.06 25.70 27.75
N PRO A 110 49.59 26.64 28.55
CA PRO A 110 50.85 26.47 29.26
C PRO A 110 50.72 25.62 30.55
N TRP A 111 49.52 25.16 30.90
CA TRP A 111 49.29 24.39 32.12
C TRP A 111 49.02 22.92 31.79
N GLY A 112 50.08 22.19 31.44
CA GLY A 112 50.07 20.72 31.40
C GLY A 112 50.24 20.18 32.82
N LEU A 113 49.22 19.46 33.31
CA LEU A 113 49.33 18.66 34.53
C LEU A 113 49.85 17.25 34.15
N ARG A 114 50.84 16.79 34.91
CA ARG A 114 51.53 15.49 34.80
C ARG A 114 50.58 14.31 34.80
#